data_AF-A0A7S1FKW4-F1
#
_entry.id   AF-A0A7S1FKW4-F1
#
_cell.length_a   1.000
_cell.length_b   1.000
_cell.length_c   1.000
_cell.angle_alpha   90.00
_cell.angle_beta   90.00
_cell.angle_gamma   90.00
#
_symmetry.space_group_name_H-M   'P 1'
#
loop_
_entity.id
_entity.type
_entity.pdbx_description
1 polymer ?
#
loop_
_entity_poly.entity_id
_entity_poly.type
_entity_poly.pdbx_seq_one_letter_code
_entity_poly.pdbx_strand_id
1 'polypeptide(L)'
;ATSRLHWECAVVGIPKTIDNDIPLLDKTFGFDTATTEARKAIESAYIEATCNEHCIGLVKLMGRHSGFITGYSCFSAQTVDICLLPEMNINLEKLLEHTIHLMQTKGYAVIVVAE
;
A
#
# COMPACT_ATOMS: atom_id res chain seq x y z
N ALA A 1 28.91 14.18 30.90
CA ALA A 1 29.76 13.81 29.74
C ALA A 1 30.06 12.33 29.84
N THR A 2 29.31 11.49 29.12
CA THR A 2 29.46 10.03 29.15
C THR A 2 30.76 9.65 28.46
N SER A 3 31.68 9.07 29.22
CA SER A 3 32.94 8.49 28.73
C SER A 3 32.62 7.36 27.75
N ARG A 4 33.01 7.52 26.48
CA ARG A 4 32.94 6.44 25.50
C ARG A 4 33.91 5.33 25.95
N LEU A 5 33.39 4.15 26.25
CA LEU A 5 34.21 2.99 26.55
C LEU A 5 34.91 2.53 25.26
N HIS A 6 36.23 2.38 25.29
CA HIS A 6 37.06 1.99 24.15
C HIS A 6 37.06 0.46 23.97
N TRP A 7 35.96 -0.09 23.44
CA TRP A 7 35.88 -1.51 23.06
C TRP A 7 36.37 -1.66 21.62
N GLU A 8 37.27 -2.62 21.36
CA GLU A 8 37.60 -3.04 20.01
C GLU A 8 36.47 -3.93 19.46
N CYS A 9 35.40 -3.31 18.96
CA CYS A 9 34.30 -4.00 18.30
C CYS A 9 33.81 -3.25 17.07
N ALA A 10 33.30 -3.99 16.10
CA ALA A 10 32.59 -3.43 14.94
C ALA A 10 31.08 -3.44 15.21
N VAL A 11 30.42 -2.32 14.90
CA VAL A 11 28.95 -2.21 14.91
C VAL A 11 28.47 -2.16 13.46
N VAL A 12 27.67 -3.14 13.06
CA VAL A 12 27.10 -3.24 11.71
C VAL A 12 25.59 -3.09 11.79
N GLY A 13 25.04 -2.12 11.05
CA GLY A 13 23.60 -1.93 10.90
C GLY A 13 23.08 -2.62 9.64
N ILE A 14 22.02 -3.41 9.78
CA ILE A 14 21.27 -3.95 8.64
C ILE A 14 19.95 -3.17 8.58
N PRO A 15 19.75 -2.30 7.59
CA PRO A 15 18.57 -1.46 7.53
C PRO A 15 17.31 -2.28 7.20
N LYS A 16 16.29 -2.18 8.05
CA LYS A 16 15.01 -2.91 7.90
C LYS A 16 13.84 -1.95 7.75
N THR A 17 13.25 -1.92 6.56
CA THR A 17 11.95 -1.30 6.28
C THR A 17 11.19 -2.19 5.32
N ILE A 18 9.87 -2.29 5.49
CA ILE A 18 9.01 -2.98 4.52
C ILE A 18 8.61 -2.04 3.39
N ASP A 19 8.61 -0.73 3.63
CA ASP A 19 8.08 0.28 2.72
C ASP A 19 8.99 0.56 1.52
N ASN A 20 10.22 0.03 1.52
CA ASN A 20 11.24 0.24 0.49
C ASN A 20 11.61 1.72 0.27
N ASP A 21 11.70 2.47 1.36
CA ASP A 21 11.84 3.93 1.39
C ASP A 21 13.26 4.41 1.74
N ILE A 22 14.28 3.56 1.56
CA ILE A 22 15.66 3.91 1.89
C ILE A 22 16.37 4.51 0.67
N PRO A 23 16.82 5.78 0.73
CA PRO A 23 17.60 6.36 -0.34
C PRO A 23 18.85 5.52 -0.63
N LEU A 24 19.21 5.39 -1.91
CA LEU A 24 20.37 4.62 -2.40
C LEU A 24 20.23 3.09 -2.37
N LEU A 25 19.11 2.55 -1.88
CA LEU A 25 18.76 1.14 -2.01
C LEU A 25 17.60 0.98 -2.99
N ASP A 26 17.77 0.10 -3.98
CA ASP A 26 16.67 -0.24 -4.89
C ASP A 26 15.61 -1.11 -4.18
N LYS A 27 16.04 -1.90 -3.18
CA LYS A 27 15.20 -2.90 -2.53
C LYS A 27 15.61 -3.19 -1.09
N THR A 28 14.63 -3.26 -0.20
CA THR A 28 14.78 -3.72 1.18
C THR A 28 14.17 -5.11 1.37
N PHE A 29 14.70 -5.88 2.32
CA PHE A 29 14.16 -7.21 2.60
C PHE A 29 12.76 -7.10 3.23
N GLY A 30 11.86 -8.00 2.83
CA GLY A 30 10.46 -8.01 3.27
C GLY A 30 9.49 -7.29 2.31
N PHE A 31 9.98 -6.43 1.42
CA PHE A 31 9.12 -5.70 0.45
C PHE A 31 8.33 -6.64 -0.48
N ASP A 32 9.00 -7.65 -1.08
CA ASP A 32 8.33 -8.60 -2.00
C ASP A 32 7.26 -9.43 -1.29
N THR A 33 7.58 -9.89 -0.08
CA THR A 33 6.64 -10.67 0.72
C THR A 33 5.44 -9.81 1.09
N ALA A 34 5.66 -8.56 1.52
CA ALA A 34 4.59 -7.62 1.83
C ALA A 34 3.70 -7.36 0.61
N THR A 35 4.29 -7.14 -0.58
CA THR A 35 3.56 -6.93 -1.84
C THR A 35 2.75 -8.17 -2.24
N THR A 36 3.32 -9.37 -2.06
CA THR A 36 2.65 -10.63 -2.37
C THR A 36 1.43 -10.86 -1.47
N GLU A 37 1.56 -10.60 -0.17
CA GLU A 37 0.44 -10.72 0.78
C GLU A 37 -0.61 -9.62 0.58
N ALA A 38 -0.18 -8.38 0.29
CA ALA A 38 -1.07 -7.28 -0.05
C ALA A 38 -1.92 -7.59 -1.29
N ARG A 39 -1.34 -8.19 -2.34
CA ARG A 39 -2.08 -8.64 -3.52
C ARG A 39 -3.18 -9.65 -3.16
N LYS A 40 -2.94 -10.58 -2.23
CA LYS A 40 -3.97 -11.53 -1.78
C LYS A 40 -5.11 -10.82 -1.07
N ALA A 41 -4.81 -9.82 -0.24
CA ALA A 41 -5.83 -9.02 0.44
C ALA A 41 -6.70 -8.24 -0.57
N ILE A 42 -6.08 -7.66 -1.60
CA ILE A 42 -6.80 -7.00 -2.71
C ILE A 42 -7.72 -7.99 -3.42
N GLU A 43 -7.22 -9.19 -3.75
CA GLU A 43 -8.03 -10.22 -4.44
C GLU A 43 -9.25 -10.62 -3.62
N SER A 44 -9.09 -10.80 -2.31
CA SER A 44 -10.21 -11.08 -1.41
C SER A 44 -11.24 -9.95 -1.41
N ALA A 45 -10.79 -8.69 -1.35
CA ALA A 45 -11.70 -7.54 -1.40
C ALA A 45 -12.40 -7.40 -2.76
N TYR A 46 -11.73 -7.74 -3.86
CA TYR A 46 -12.33 -7.78 -5.19
C TYR A 46 -13.45 -8.82 -5.26
N ILE A 47 -13.20 -10.05 -4.78
CA ILE A 47 -14.21 -11.11 -4.74
C ILE A 47 -15.43 -10.63 -3.94
N GLU A 48 -15.23 -10.10 -2.73
CA GLU A 48 -16.33 -9.59 -1.89
C GLU A 48 -17.10 -8.44 -2.55
N ALA A 49 -16.40 -7.50 -3.20
CA ALA A 49 -17.03 -6.40 -3.91
C ALA A 49 -17.88 -6.86 -5.09
N THR A 50 -17.48 -7.93 -5.79
CA THR A 50 -18.21 -8.44 -6.96
C THR A 50 -19.42 -9.32 -6.61
N CYS A 51 -19.50 -9.81 -5.36
CA CYS A 51 -20.56 -10.71 -4.93
C CYS A 51 -21.91 -10.02 -4.72
N ASN A 52 -21.94 -8.71 -4.49
CA ASN A 52 -23.17 -7.96 -4.21
C ASN A 52 -23.24 -6.68 -5.05
N GLU A 53 -24.45 -6.29 -5.45
CA GLU A 53 -24.67 -5.00 -6.11
C GLU A 53 -24.35 -3.83 -5.17
N HIS A 54 -23.70 -2.83 -5.72
CA HIS A 54 -23.29 -1.59 -5.05
C HIS A 54 -22.36 -1.80 -3.86
N CYS A 55 -21.49 -2.81 -3.91
CA CYS A 55 -20.52 -3.11 -2.85
C CYS A 55 -19.16 -2.42 -3.08
N ILE A 56 -18.50 -2.06 -1.97
CA ILE A 56 -17.16 -1.46 -1.99
C ILE A 56 -16.20 -2.37 -1.22
N GLY A 57 -15.19 -2.89 -1.91
CA GLY A 57 -14.05 -3.57 -1.29
C GLY A 57 -13.00 -2.55 -0.90
N LEU A 58 -12.85 -2.26 0.39
CA LEU A 58 -11.88 -1.29 0.91
C LEU A 58 -10.72 -2.01 1.61
N VAL A 59 -9.48 -1.78 1.16
CA VAL A 59 -8.27 -2.42 1.72
C VAL A 59 -7.27 -1.37 2.19
N LYS A 60 -6.86 -1.44 3.46
CA LYS A 60 -5.73 -0.68 3.97
C LYS A 60 -4.44 -1.48 3.84
N LEU A 61 -3.42 -0.89 3.21
CA LEU A 61 -2.09 -1.46 3.06
C LEU A 61 -1.03 -0.61 3.80
N MET A 62 0.17 -1.15 3.91
CA MET A 62 1.33 -0.44 4.47
C MET A 62 1.81 0.63 3.48
N GLY A 63 2.33 1.74 4.00
CA GLY A 63 2.86 2.82 3.18
C GLY A 63 2.87 4.18 3.85
N ARG A 64 3.38 4.27 5.09
CA ARG A 64 3.29 5.45 5.97
C ARG A 64 3.73 6.76 5.31
N HIS A 65 4.86 6.71 4.63
CA HIS A 65 5.47 7.87 3.96
C HIS A 65 5.67 7.64 2.47
N SER A 66 5.60 6.38 2.04
CA SER A 66 5.76 5.98 0.64
C SER A 66 4.75 4.91 0.27
N GLY A 67 4.07 5.12 -0.84
CA GLY A 67 3.06 4.22 -1.39
C GLY A 67 3.62 3.03 -2.15
N PHE A 68 4.89 2.63 -2.00
CA PHE A 68 5.50 1.60 -2.84
C PHE A 68 4.78 0.25 -2.74
N ILE A 69 4.56 -0.30 -1.54
CA ILE A 69 3.84 -1.58 -1.40
C ILE A 69 2.46 -1.47 -2.06
N THR A 70 1.71 -0.42 -1.73
CA THR A 70 0.36 -0.18 -2.24
C THR A 70 0.33 -0.07 -3.75
N GLY A 71 1.19 0.77 -4.34
CA GLY A 71 1.28 0.99 -5.78
C GLY A 71 1.67 -0.28 -6.54
N TYR A 72 2.71 -0.99 -6.10
CA TYR A 72 3.13 -2.25 -6.72
C TYR A 72 2.05 -3.34 -6.60
N SER A 73 1.38 -3.43 -5.45
CA SER A 73 0.30 -4.40 -5.23
C SER A 73 -0.91 -4.12 -6.11
N CYS A 74 -1.33 -2.86 -6.23
CA CYS A 74 -2.42 -2.46 -7.11
C CYS A 74 -2.10 -2.73 -8.58
N PHE A 75 -0.89 -2.37 -9.01
CA PHE A 75 -0.42 -2.63 -10.38
C PHE A 75 -0.40 -4.13 -10.70
N SER A 76 0.05 -4.95 -9.75
CA SER A 76 0.09 -6.40 -9.91
C SER A 76 -1.30 -7.04 -9.91
N ALA A 77 -2.24 -6.55 -9.10
CA ALA A 77 -3.57 -7.13 -8.95
C ALA A 77 -4.49 -6.89 -10.16
N GLN A 78 -4.38 -5.72 -10.82
CA GLN A 78 -5.22 -5.32 -11.98
C GLN A 78 -6.74 -5.26 -11.69
N THR A 79 -7.17 -5.44 -10.45
CA THR A 79 -8.57 -5.45 -10.00
C THR A 79 -8.96 -4.20 -9.18
N VAL A 80 -8.01 -3.29 -8.96
CA VAL A 80 -8.20 -2.07 -8.16
C VAL A 80 -8.73 -0.95 -9.04
N ASP A 81 -9.82 -0.32 -8.62
CA ASP A 81 -10.41 0.83 -9.30
C ASP A 81 -9.80 2.16 -8.81
N ILE A 82 -9.53 2.25 -7.50
CA ILE A 82 -9.00 3.45 -6.88
C ILE A 82 -7.83 3.10 -5.97
N CYS A 83 -6.69 3.72 -6.22
CA CYS A 83 -5.47 3.58 -5.41
C CYS A 83 -5.12 4.94 -4.78
N LEU A 84 -5.08 4.99 -3.45
CA LEU A 84 -4.78 6.19 -2.66
C LEU A 84 -3.40 6.04 -2.01
N LEU A 85 -2.48 6.93 -2.37
CA LEU A 85 -1.09 6.91 -1.92
C LEU A 85 -0.74 8.18 -1.13
N PRO A 86 0.19 8.13 -0.16
CA PRO A 86 0.57 9.31 0.65
C PRO A 86 1.19 10.43 -0.19
N GLU A 87 1.75 10.13 -1.36
CA GLU A 87 2.34 11.12 -2.28
C GLU A 87 1.29 11.96 -3.02
N MET A 88 0.01 11.60 -2.94
CA MET A 88 -1.07 12.25 -3.69
C MET A 88 -1.85 13.24 -2.81
N ASN A 89 -2.20 14.40 -3.39
CA ASN A 89 -3.18 15.29 -2.78
C ASN A 89 -4.60 14.75 -3.02
N ILE A 90 -5.20 14.16 -1.99
CA ILE A 90 -6.53 13.54 -2.08
C ILE A 90 -7.63 14.59 -1.88
N ASN A 91 -8.51 14.72 -2.87
CA ASN A 91 -9.76 15.48 -2.75
C ASN A 91 -10.92 14.49 -2.55
N LEU A 92 -11.56 14.55 -1.37
CA LEU A 92 -12.62 13.62 -0.99
C LEU A 92 -13.90 13.77 -1.83
N GLU A 93 -14.23 14.99 -2.28
CA GLU A 93 -15.41 15.22 -3.12
C GLU A 93 -15.25 14.50 -4.46
N LYS A 94 -14.09 14.68 -5.12
CA LYS A 94 -13.78 14.00 -6.39
C LYS A 94 -13.71 12.49 -6.24
N LEU A 95 -13.17 12.01 -5.11
CA LEU A 95 -13.15 10.58 -4.80
C LEU A 95 -14.56 10.01 -4.71
N LEU A 96 -15.44 10.71 -4.00
CA LEU A 96 -16.84 10.30 -3.84
C LEU A 96 -17.59 10.34 -5.18
N GLU A 97 -17.43 11.40 -5.96
CA GLU A 97 -18.00 11.52 -7.31
C GLU A 97 -17.58 10.35 -8.20
N HIS A 98 -16.28 10.02 -8.21
CA HIS A 98 -15.76 8.90 -8.99
C HIS A 98 -16.27 7.55 -8.48
N THR A 99 -16.36 7.36 -7.16
CA THR A 99 -16.91 6.14 -6.55
C THR A 99 -18.38 5.95 -6.93
N ILE A 100 -19.19 7.02 -6.90
CA ILE A 100 -20.60 6.99 -7.34
C ILE A 100 -20.68 6.63 -8.83
N HIS A 101 -19.81 7.18 -9.67
CA HIS A 101 -19.76 6.82 -11.08
C HIS A 101 -19.50 5.32 -11.28
N LEU A 102 -18.53 4.74 -10.56
CA LEU A 102 -18.25 3.30 -10.59
C LEU A 102 -19.45 2.47 -10.12
N MET A 103 -20.15 2.89 -9.07
CA MET A 103 -21.38 2.23 -8.62
C MET A 103 -22.43 2.18 -9.73
N GLN A 104 -22.58 3.24 -10.53
CA GLN A 104 -23.57 3.32 -11.60
C GLN A 104 -23.19 2.55 -12.87
N THR A 105 -21.90 2.49 -13.22
CA THR A 105 -21.44 1.89 -14.48
C THR A 105 -20.95 0.46 -14.32
N LYS A 106 -20.35 0.13 -13.18
CA LYS A 106 -19.71 -1.15 -12.87
C LYS A 106 -20.50 -1.96 -11.83
N GLY A 107 -21.24 -1.29 -10.95
CA GLY A 107 -22.02 -1.92 -9.89
C GLY A 107 -21.22 -2.24 -8.62
N TYR A 108 -19.90 -2.00 -8.60
CA TYR A 108 -19.04 -2.18 -7.44
C TYR A 108 -17.75 -1.35 -7.60
N ALA A 109 -16.95 -1.25 -6.53
CA ALA A 109 -15.65 -0.61 -6.57
C ALA A 109 -14.65 -1.28 -5.62
N VAL A 110 -13.40 -1.39 -6.04
CA VAL A 110 -12.28 -1.79 -5.18
C VAL A 110 -11.38 -0.59 -4.93
N ILE A 111 -11.27 -0.22 -3.66
CA ILE A 111 -10.50 0.94 -3.19
C ILE A 111 -9.38 0.44 -2.29
N VAL A 112 -8.16 0.85 -2.59
CA VAL A 112 -6.97 0.52 -1.80
C VAL A 112 -6.35 1.81 -1.29
N VAL A 113 -6.00 1.83 0.00
CA VAL A 113 -5.43 3.00 0.67
C VAL A 113 -4.16 2.62 1.42
N ALA A 114 -3.09 3.36 1.17
CA ALA A 114 -1.88 3.33 1.99
C ALA A 114 -2.14 4.02 3.34
N GLU A 115 -1.59 3.47 4.43
CA GLU A 115 -1.72 4.05 5.77
C GLU A 115 -0.95 5.35 6.01
#